data_AF-A0A4Q3C859-F1
#
_entry.id   AF-A0A4Q3C859-F1
#
_cell.length_a   1.000
_cell.length_b   1.000
_cell.length_c   1.000
_cell.angle_alpha   90.00
_cell.angle_beta   90.00
_cell.angle_gamma   90.00
#
_symmetry.space_group_name_H-M   'P 1'
#
loop_
_entity.id
_entity.type
_entity.pdbx_description
1 polymer ?
#
loop_
_entity_poly.entity_id
_entity_poly.type
_entity_poly.pdbx_seq_one_letter_code
_entity_poly.pdbx_strand_id
1 'polypeptide(L)'
;YFLARILQFQFYKAACDQAGWKGPLHRCSFYGDKKVGEKLNAMLAMGMSKPWPDALQAFTGSREIDGKAMIAYFKPLIGWLNAQNKGQRCGW
;
A
#
# COMPACT_ATOMS: atom_id res chain seq x y z
N TYR A 1 -15.37 3.22 -2.74
CA TYR A 1 -14.89 1.92 -3.26
C TYR A 1 -13.56 2.02 -4.01
N PHE A 2 -13.45 2.78 -5.10
CA PHE A 2 -12.22 2.89 -5.89
C PHE A 2 -10.99 3.39 -5.09
N LEU A 3 -11.05 4.63 -4.58
CA LEU A 3 -9.91 5.23 -3.86
C LEU A 3 -9.55 4.47 -2.58
N ALA A 4 -10.54 3.95 -1.87
CA ALA A 4 -10.32 3.14 -0.67
C ALA A 4 -9.43 1.93 -0.94
N ARG A 5 -9.54 1.30 -2.12
CA ARG A 5 -8.68 0.17 -2.48
C ARG A 5 -7.24 0.60 -2.75
N ILE A 6 -7.03 1.74 -3.41
CA ILE A 6 -5.68 2.26 -3.64
C ILE A 6 -5.03 2.63 -2.31
N LEU A 7 -5.75 3.36 -1.46
CA LEU A 7 -5.28 3.77 -0.13
C LEU A 7 -4.98 2.58 0.77
N GLN A 8 -5.78 1.51 0.70
CA GLN A 8 -5.50 0.27 1.46
C GLN A 8 -4.09 -0.26 1.17
N PHE A 9 -3.73 -0.39 -0.11
CA PHE A 9 -2.39 -0.89 -0.47
C PHE A 9 -1.29 0.12 -0.19
N GLN A 10 -1.56 1.42 -0.37
CA GLN A 10 -0.60 2.47 -0.07
C GLN A 10 -0.27 2.54 1.43
N PHE A 11 -1.28 2.48 2.30
CA PHE A 11 -1.07 2.39 3.75
C PHE A 11 -0.35 1.11 4.15
N TYR A 12 -0.76 -0.04 3.61
CA TYR A 12 -0.11 -1.31 3.90
C TYR A 12 1.36 -1.30 3.49
N LYS A 13 1.69 -0.77 2.30
CA LYS A 13 3.08 -0.61 1.86
C LYS A 13 3.87 0.32 2.78
N ALA A 14 3.32 1.48 3.14
CA ALA A 14 3.98 2.41 4.06
C ALA A 14 4.26 1.75 5.42
N ALA A 15 3.31 1.00 5.98
CA ALA A 15 3.50 0.25 7.22
C ALA A 15 4.64 -0.77 7.10
N CYS A 16 4.67 -1.54 6.01
CA CYS A 16 5.70 -2.54 5.75
C CYS A 16 7.10 -1.94 5.55
N ASP A 17 7.19 -0.82 4.84
CA ASP A 17 8.45 -0.09 4.66
C ASP A 17 8.98 0.43 6.01
N GLN A 18 8.09 0.96 6.85
CA GLN A 18 8.42 1.43 8.20
C GLN A 18 8.83 0.29 9.15
N ALA A 19 8.19 -0.88 9.04
CA ALA A 19 8.58 -2.10 9.75
C ALA A 19 9.90 -2.72 9.23
N GLY A 20 10.50 -2.13 8.19
CA GLY A 20 11.76 -2.59 7.61
C GLY A 20 11.65 -3.86 6.77
N TRP A 21 10.44 -4.29 6.39
CA TRP A 21 10.22 -5.48 5.58
C TRP A 21 10.87 -5.34 4.19
N LYS A 22 11.62 -6.37 3.76
CA LYS A 22 12.32 -6.39 2.46
C LYS A 22 11.80 -7.44 1.47
N GLY A 23 10.86 -8.29 1.91
CA GLY A 23 10.31 -9.37 1.09
C GLY A 23 9.15 -8.94 0.18
N PRO A 24 8.47 -9.89 -0.47
CA PRO A 24 7.26 -9.63 -1.24
C PRO A 24 6.19 -8.95 -0.38
N LEU A 25 5.55 -7.91 -0.93
CA LEU A 25 4.65 -7.08 -0.13
C LEU A 25 3.48 -7.88 0.46
N HIS A 26 2.89 -8.80 -0.31
CA HIS A 26 1.78 -9.67 0.15
C HIS A 26 2.14 -10.65 1.29
N ARG A 27 3.41 -10.72 1.72
CA ARG A 27 3.86 -11.54 2.86
C ARG A 27 4.25 -10.71 4.09
N CYS A 28 4.19 -9.39 3.98
CA CYS A 28 4.54 -8.52 5.09
C CYS A 28 3.59 -8.72 6.29
N SER A 29 4.14 -8.64 7.49
CA SER A 29 3.38 -8.41 8.71
C SER A 29 4.08 -7.33 9.51
N PHE A 30 3.31 -6.34 9.97
CA PHE A 30 3.74 -5.34 10.94
C PHE A 30 3.06 -5.56 12.30
N TYR A 31 2.56 -6.78 12.54
CA TYR A 31 2.01 -7.16 13.84
C TYR A 31 3.06 -6.99 14.94
N GLY A 32 2.66 -6.33 16.03
CA GLY A 32 3.55 -6.05 17.16
C GLY A 32 4.53 -4.88 16.95
N ASP A 33 4.55 -4.25 15.76
CA ASP A 33 5.39 -3.07 15.53
C ASP A 33 4.73 -1.81 16.13
N LYS A 34 5.17 -1.48 17.35
CA LYS A 34 4.67 -0.31 18.09
C LYS A 34 4.96 1.02 17.37
N LYS A 35 6.09 1.14 16.67
CA LYS A 35 6.46 2.38 15.98
C LYS A 35 5.56 2.64 14.78
N VAL A 36 5.24 1.59 14.02
CA VAL A 36 4.23 1.67 12.94
C VAL A 36 2.86 2.02 13.52
N GLY A 37 2.47 1.37 14.62
CA GLY A 37 1.20 1.64 15.31
C GLY A 37 1.07 3.08 15.78
N GLU A 38 2.11 3.66 16.39
CA GLU A 38 2.15 5.06 16.82
C GLU A 38 1.92 6.03 15.65
N LYS A 39 2.60 5.82 14.52
CA LYS A 39 2.43 6.65 13.31
C LYS A 39 1.05 6.48 12.68
N LEU A 40 0.54 5.26 12.64
CA LEU A 40 -0.81 4.99 12.14
C LEU A 40 -1.86 5.70 13.00
N ASN A 41 -1.75 5.59 14.33
CA ASN A 41 -2.63 6.26 15.28
C ASN A 41 -2.57 7.78 15.15
N ALA A 42 -1.38 8.36 14.98
CA ALA A 42 -1.23 9.80 14.78
C ALA A 42 -1.98 10.29 13.54
N MET A 43 -1.94 9.55 12.44
CA MET A 43 -2.68 9.87 11.21
C MET A 43 -4.19 9.66 11.36
N LEU A 44 -4.62 8.57 12.01
CA LEU A 44 -6.04 8.31 12.28
C LEU A 44 -6.66 9.35 13.21
N ALA A 45 -5.92 9.80 14.23
CA ALA A 45 -6.37 10.81 15.19
C ALA A 45 -6.65 12.18 14.55
N MET A 46 -6.09 12.46 13.37
CA MET A 46 -6.40 13.70 12.64
C MET A 46 -7.87 13.77 12.21
N GLY A 47 -8.51 12.61 11.99
CA GLY A 47 -9.89 12.54 11.52
C GLY A 47 -10.14 13.45 10.32
N MET A 48 -11.14 14.32 10.44
CA MET A 48 -11.47 15.33 9.43
C MET A 48 -10.89 16.73 9.71
N SER A 49 -10.04 16.88 10.74
CA SER A 49 -9.50 18.18 11.14
C SER A 49 -8.45 18.76 10.17
N LYS A 50 -7.93 17.93 9.27
CA LYS A 50 -6.94 18.29 8.26
C LYS A 50 -7.38 17.85 6.86
N PRO A 51 -6.94 18.54 5.79
CA PRO A 51 -7.08 18.04 4.44
C PRO A 51 -6.51 16.62 4.31
N TRP A 52 -7.21 15.76 3.58
CA TRP A 52 -6.78 14.36 3.41
C TRP A 52 -5.33 14.17 2.90
N PRO A 53 -4.74 15.05 2.05
CA PRO A 53 -3.35 14.88 1.64
C PRO A 53 -2.36 15.04 2.79
N ASP A 54 -2.68 15.88 3.79
CA ASP A 54 -1.84 16.09 4.97
C ASP A 54 -1.87 14.84 5.86
N ALA A 55 -3.05 14.26 6.07
CA ALA A 55 -3.20 13.00 6.79
C ALA A 55 -2.47 11.86 6.06
N LEU A 56 -2.61 11.77 4.73
CA LEU A 56 -1.92 10.78 3.91
C LEU A 56 -0.39 10.91 4.03
N GLN A 57 0.14 12.13 4.00
CA GLN A 57 1.56 12.42 4.11
C GLN A 57 2.11 12.04 5.49
N ALA A 58 1.34 12.27 6.56
CA ALA A 58 1.75 11.96 7.92
C ALA A 58 2.10 10.48 8.13
N PHE A 59 1.44 9.57 7.41
CA PHE A 59 1.72 8.13 7.50
C PHE A 59 2.55 7.59 6.34
N THR A 60 2.29 8.03 5.11
CA THR A 60 2.92 7.44 3.91
C THR A 60 4.13 8.20 3.41
N GLY A 61 4.36 9.42 3.90
CA GLY A 61 5.37 10.34 3.39
C GLY A 61 5.01 11.03 2.07
N SER A 62 3.88 10.69 1.45
CA SER A 62 3.40 11.28 0.19
C SER A 62 2.07 12.01 0.37
N ARG A 63 1.87 13.09 -0.38
CA ARG A 63 0.58 13.81 -0.49
C ARG A 63 -0.32 13.23 -1.59
N GLU A 64 0.21 12.31 -2.40
CA GLU A 64 -0.45 11.78 -3.59
C GLU A 64 -0.95 10.35 -3.38
N ILE A 65 -2.08 10.03 -4.01
CA ILE A 65 -2.60 8.67 -4.09
C ILE A 65 -1.80 7.90 -5.14
N ASP A 66 -1.23 6.75 -4.79
CA ASP A 66 -0.33 5.98 -5.64
C ASP A 66 -0.79 4.52 -5.85
N GLY A 67 -1.19 4.20 -7.08
CA GLY A 67 -1.57 2.84 -7.50
C GLY A 67 -0.41 1.84 -7.54
N LYS A 68 0.85 2.28 -7.52
CA LYS A 68 2.02 1.39 -7.58
C LYS A 68 2.09 0.44 -6.39
N ALA A 69 1.56 0.83 -5.23
CA ALA A 69 1.52 -0.05 -4.06
C ALA A 69 0.63 -1.30 -4.30
N MET A 70 -0.48 -1.14 -5.01
CA MET A 70 -1.33 -2.25 -5.43
C MET A 70 -0.61 -3.18 -6.41
N ILE A 71 0.09 -2.61 -7.39
CA ILE A 71 0.91 -3.39 -8.34
C ILE A 71 2.02 -4.15 -7.60
N ALA A 72 2.69 -3.53 -6.63
CA ALA A 72 3.72 -4.17 -5.82
C ALA A 72 3.18 -5.37 -5.02
N TYR A 73 1.96 -5.26 -4.49
CA TYR A 73 1.29 -6.36 -3.79
C TYR A 73 1.04 -7.55 -4.72
N PHE A 74 0.48 -7.29 -5.91
CA PHE A 74 0.13 -8.33 -6.89
C PHE A 74 1.28 -8.75 -7.83
N LYS A 75 2.50 -8.21 -7.65
CA LYS A 75 3.65 -8.50 -8.52
C LYS A 75 3.87 -10.00 -8.81
N PRO A 76 3.78 -10.94 -7.85
CA PRO A 76 3.93 -12.36 -8.15
C PRO A 76 2.80 -12.91 -9.03
N LEU A 77 1.55 -12.49 -8.76
CA LEU A 77 0.41 -12.89 -9.57
C LEU A 77 0.52 -12.35 -11.00
N ILE A 78 0.95 -11.10 -11.16
CA ILE A 78 1.21 -10.50 -12.47
C ILE A 78 2.28 -11.32 -13.22
N GLY A 79 3.37 -11.68 -12.54
CA GLY A 79 4.41 -12.55 -13.12
C GLY A 79 3.88 -13.91 -13.57
N TRP A 80 3.02 -14.52 -12.76
CA TRP A 80 2.36 -15.78 -13.10
C TRP A 80 1.41 -15.63 -14.30
N LEU A 81 0.57 -14.60 -14.32
CA LEU A 81 -0.35 -14.31 -15.43
C LEU A 81 0.39 -14.05 -16.74
N ASN A 82 1.51 -13.32 -16.69
CA ASN A 82 2.35 -13.10 -17.87
C ASN A 82 2.90 -14.41 -18.44
N ALA A 83 3.22 -15.39 -17.59
CA ALA A 83 3.66 -16.71 -18.04
C ALA A 83 2.50 -17.52 -18.65
N GLN A 84 1.32 -17.47 -18.03
CA GLN A 84 0.13 -18.18 -18.52
C GLN A 84 -0.37 -17.61 -19.85
N ASN A 85 -0.29 -16.30 -20.03
CA ASN A 85 -0.80 -15.61 -21.22
C ASN A 85 0.21 -15.59 -22.38
N LYS A 86 1.33 -16.32 -22.28
CA LYS A 86 2.27 -16.44 -23.42
C LYS A 86 1.55 -17.02 -24.64
N GLY A 87 1.63 -16.31 -25.76
CA GLY A 87 0.97 -16.69 -27.02
C GLY A 87 -0.51 -16.30 -27.11
N GLN A 88 -1.09 -15.70 -26.07
CA GLN A 88 -2.46 -15.19 -26.08
C GLN A 88 -2.48 -13.72 -26.52
N ARG A 89 -3.54 -13.31 -27.23
CA ARG A 89 -3.83 -11.90 -27.46
C ARG A 89 -4.42 -11.30 -26.19
N CYS A 90 -3.66 -10.45 -25.51
CA CYS A 90 -4.13 -9.74 -24.33
C CYS A 90 -4.81 -8.42 -24.74
N GLY A 91 -6.00 -8.17 -24.22
CA GLY A 91 -6.86 -7.05 -24.61
C GLY A 91 -8.25 -7.58 -24.97
N TRP A 92 -9.08 -6.70 -25.51
CA TRP A 92 -10.38 -7.07 -26.09
C TRP A 92 -10.31 -6.99 -27.61
#